data_AF-A0A4R7BD99-F1
#
_entry.id   AF-A0A4R7BD99-F1
#
_cell.length_a   1.000
_cell.length_b   1.000
_cell.length_c   1.000
_cell.angle_alpha   90.00
_cell.angle_beta   90.00
_cell.angle_gamma   90.00
#
_symmetry.space_group_name_H-M   'P 1'
#
loop_
_entity.id
_entity.type
_entity.pdbx_description
1 polymer ?
#
loop_
_entity_poly.entity_id
_entity_poly.type
_entity_poly.pdbx_seq_one_letter_code
_entity_poly.pdbx_strand_id
1 'polypeptide(L)'
;MDVQAITLKFLHANGFDGLYNTDICACKCDDLMPCDNPGVTDCQPGYLQPDEEAERQGCDFVIGPNRTHFDLIAHLHRQRAFSEKTFGPGARTAGVCDHIRKELIEVEASPNDVTEWADVILLAFDGAWRAGFTPEEIAAALGAKQTKNEARTWPDWRTADPNKAIEHVKDGAA
;
A
#
# COMPACT_ATOMS: atom_id res chain seq x y z
N MET A 1 31.22 -11.09 -8.77
CA MET A 1 30.03 -10.23 -8.74
C MET A 1 30.56 -8.82 -8.92
N ASP A 2 30.25 -8.17 -10.02
CA ASP A 2 30.66 -6.78 -10.25
C ASP A 2 29.84 -5.82 -9.37
N VAL A 3 30.28 -4.56 -9.32
CA VAL A 3 29.63 -3.53 -8.50
C VAL A 3 28.18 -3.31 -8.93
N GLN A 4 27.88 -3.42 -10.23
CA GLN A 4 26.53 -3.26 -10.76
C GLN A 4 25.58 -4.33 -10.20
N ALA A 5 25.98 -5.61 -10.22
CA ALA A 5 25.19 -6.72 -9.70
C ALA A 5 25.00 -6.64 -8.18
N ILE A 6 26.00 -6.16 -7.43
CA ILE A 6 25.87 -5.92 -5.98
C ILE A 6 24.86 -4.81 -5.72
N THR A 7 24.95 -3.70 -6.46
CA THR A 7 24.05 -2.56 -6.34
C THR A 7 22.62 -2.92 -6.74
N LEU A 8 22.41 -3.62 -7.85
CA LEU A 8 21.08 -4.07 -8.28
C LEU A 8 20.43 -4.98 -7.23
N LYS A 9 21.20 -5.91 -6.67
CA LYS A 9 20.74 -6.77 -5.58
C LYS A 9 20.31 -5.94 -4.36
N PHE A 10 21.06 -4.91 -4.00
CA PHE A 10 20.71 -3.99 -2.92
C PHE A 10 19.42 -3.21 -3.23
N LEU A 11 19.30 -2.62 -4.43
CA LEU A 11 18.13 -1.84 -4.81
C LEU A 11 16.85 -2.67 -4.78
N HIS A 12 16.87 -3.86 -5.40
CA HIS A 12 15.73 -4.77 -5.38
C HIS A 12 15.37 -5.26 -3.97
N ALA A 13 16.36 -5.59 -3.14
CA ALA A 13 16.12 -6.02 -1.77
C ALA A 13 15.47 -4.93 -0.89
N ASN A 14 15.61 -3.66 -1.26
CA ASN A 14 15.09 -2.52 -0.52
C ASN A 14 13.97 -1.77 -1.27
N GLY A 15 13.49 -2.29 -2.40
CA GLY A 15 12.35 -1.72 -3.14
C GLY A 15 12.61 -0.39 -3.84
N PHE A 16 13.87 -0.08 -4.14
CA PHE A 16 14.26 1.10 -4.92
C PHE A 16 14.12 0.82 -6.42
N ASP A 17 13.73 1.84 -7.18
CA ASP A 17 13.50 1.74 -8.62
C ASP A 17 14.74 2.18 -9.44
N GLY A 18 15.74 2.73 -8.77
CA GLY A 18 16.95 3.19 -9.41
C GLY A 18 17.90 3.95 -8.50
N LEU A 19 18.86 4.60 -9.13
CA LEU A 19 19.77 5.56 -8.53
C LEU A 19 19.51 6.95 -9.09
N TYR A 20 19.75 7.97 -8.27
CA TYR A 20 19.71 9.36 -8.71
C TYR A 20 20.79 10.18 -8.01
N ASN A 21 21.18 11.27 -8.64
CA ASN A 21 21.94 12.34 -8.03
C ASN A 21 21.17 13.65 -8.24
N THR A 22 21.16 14.52 -7.24
CA THR A 22 20.34 15.73 -7.23
C THR A 22 20.64 16.71 -8.35
N ASP A 23 21.82 16.62 -8.98
CA ASP A 23 22.29 17.62 -9.91
C ASP A 23 22.48 17.13 -11.36
N ILE A 24 22.62 15.81 -11.60
CA ILE A 24 23.26 15.35 -12.86
C ILE A 24 22.63 14.11 -13.53
N CYS A 25 22.08 13.14 -12.80
CA CYS A 25 21.64 11.89 -13.45
C CYS A 25 20.62 11.06 -12.65
N ALA A 26 19.84 10.26 -13.37
CA ALA A 26 19.00 9.19 -12.84
C ALA A 26 19.13 7.92 -13.70
N CYS A 27 19.12 6.75 -13.09
CA CYS A 27 19.21 5.45 -13.78
C CYS A 27 18.22 4.47 -13.16
N LYS A 28 17.44 3.75 -13.98
CA LYS A 28 16.51 2.72 -13.51
C LYS A 28 17.28 1.45 -13.14
N CYS A 29 16.70 0.61 -12.29
CA CYS A 29 17.26 -0.72 -11.97
C CYS A 29 17.54 -1.56 -13.23
N ASP A 30 16.65 -1.50 -14.24
CA ASP A 30 16.77 -2.25 -15.49
C ASP A 30 17.80 -1.65 -16.47
N ASP A 31 18.29 -0.43 -16.20
CA ASP A 31 19.25 0.30 -17.03
C ASP A 31 20.25 1.05 -16.14
N LEU A 32 20.85 0.32 -15.19
CA LEU A 32 21.91 0.84 -14.34
C LEU A 32 23.18 1.03 -15.17
N MET A 33 23.42 2.24 -15.66
CA MET A 33 24.70 2.60 -16.27
C MET A 33 25.73 2.95 -15.18
N PRO A 34 26.99 2.46 -15.29
CA PRO A 34 28.08 3.09 -14.56
C PRO A 34 28.13 4.56 -14.99
N CYS A 35 28.10 5.48 -14.04
CA CYS A 35 28.21 6.89 -14.37
C CYS A 35 29.67 7.18 -14.78
N ASP A 36 29.91 7.39 -16.07
CA ASP A 36 31.23 7.77 -16.58
C ASP A 36 31.57 9.24 -16.32
N ASN A 37 30.68 9.98 -15.64
CA ASN A 37 30.89 11.37 -15.30
C ASN A 37 31.76 11.49 -14.03
N PRO A 38 32.99 12.00 -14.12
CA PRO A 38 33.94 12.05 -13.00
C PRO A 38 33.50 12.93 -11.82
N GLY A 39 32.39 13.67 -11.94
CA GLY A 39 31.77 14.44 -10.85
C GLY A 39 30.62 13.74 -10.12
N VAL A 40 30.21 12.55 -10.56
CA VAL A 40 29.06 11.83 -9.98
C VAL A 40 29.59 10.69 -9.11
N THR A 41 29.74 10.96 -7.81
CA THR A 41 30.26 9.97 -6.83
C THR A 41 29.25 9.60 -5.75
N ASP A 42 28.09 10.23 -5.79
CA ASP A 42 27.16 10.41 -4.70
C ASP A 42 25.72 10.11 -5.15
N CYS A 43 25.59 9.15 -6.08
CA CYS A 43 24.31 8.57 -6.43
C CYS A 43 23.65 7.93 -5.21
N GLN A 44 22.41 8.32 -4.96
CA GLN A 44 21.57 7.79 -3.90
C GLN A 44 20.51 6.85 -4.48
N PRO A 45 20.10 5.82 -3.73
CA PRO A 45 18.94 5.03 -4.10
C PRO A 45 17.67 5.88 -4.05
N GLY A 46 16.78 5.69 -5.03
CA GLY A 46 15.54 6.44 -5.11
C GLY A 46 14.42 5.66 -5.77
N TYR A 47 13.30 6.34 -5.94
CA TYR A 47 12.07 5.78 -6.46
C TYR A 47 11.66 6.49 -7.74
N LEU A 48 11.06 5.74 -8.66
CA LEU A 48 10.47 6.28 -9.86
C LEU A 48 9.33 7.22 -9.46
N GLN A 49 9.45 8.47 -9.88
CA GLN A 49 8.43 9.48 -9.65
C GLN A 49 7.29 9.32 -10.67
N PRO A 50 6.09 9.84 -10.37
CA PRO A 50 4.99 9.86 -11.33
C PRO A 50 5.39 10.57 -12.64
N ASP A 51 4.80 10.15 -13.75
CA ASP A 51 5.09 10.71 -15.08
C ASP A 51 4.91 12.25 -15.14
N GLU A 52 3.94 12.78 -14.39
CA GLU A 52 3.69 14.23 -14.23
C GLU A 52 4.93 15.00 -13.75
N GLU A 53 5.76 14.39 -12.90
CA GLU A 53 7.01 14.99 -12.43
C GLU A 53 8.07 14.99 -13.54
N ALA A 54 8.13 13.91 -14.33
CA ALA A 54 9.04 13.81 -15.46
C ALA A 54 8.68 14.83 -16.56
N GLU A 55 7.37 14.95 -16.88
CA GLU A 55 6.85 15.95 -17.81
C GLU A 55 7.18 17.38 -17.36
N ARG A 56 7.01 17.70 -16.08
CA ARG A 56 7.34 19.02 -15.51
C ARG A 56 8.81 19.37 -15.70
N GLN A 57 9.69 18.39 -15.56
CA GLN A 57 11.15 18.56 -15.67
C GLN A 57 11.66 18.41 -17.11
N GLY A 58 10.81 18.02 -18.06
CA GLY A 58 11.20 17.77 -19.45
C GLY A 58 12.10 16.53 -19.62
N CYS A 59 11.94 15.54 -18.74
CA CYS A 59 12.72 14.30 -18.71
C CYS A 59 11.85 13.10 -19.08
N ASP A 60 12.45 12.02 -19.58
CA ASP A 60 11.73 10.76 -19.86
C ASP A 60 11.28 10.04 -18.58
N PHE A 61 11.99 10.26 -17.47
CA PHE A 61 11.65 9.77 -16.13
C PHE A 61 12.42 10.56 -15.07
N VAL A 62 11.98 10.46 -13.81
CA VAL A 62 12.68 11.01 -12.65
C VAL A 62 12.81 9.92 -11.59
N ILE A 63 14.01 9.74 -11.03
CA ILE A 63 14.24 8.96 -9.81
C ILE A 63 14.50 9.97 -8.68
N GLY A 64 13.86 9.80 -7.52
CA GLY A 64 13.95 10.75 -6.42
C GLY A 64 13.78 10.13 -5.02
N PRO A 65 13.98 10.92 -3.94
CA PRO A 65 14.06 10.41 -2.57
C PRO A 65 12.72 9.90 -2.01
N ASN A 66 11.60 10.43 -2.50
CA ASN A 66 10.28 10.13 -1.95
C ASN A 66 9.52 9.19 -2.87
N ARG A 67 9.04 8.07 -2.32
CA ARG A 67 7.95 7.32 -2.95
C ARG A 67 6.72 8.21 -2.86
N THR A 68 6.14 8.58 -3.99
CA THR A 68 4.77 9.10 -4.04
C THR A 68 3.73 8.03 -3.69
N HIS A 69 4.17 6.79 -3.46
CA HIS A 69 3.34 5.68 -3.04
C HIS A 69 3.14 5.61 -1.53
N PHE A 70 1.90 5.33 -1.12
CA PHE A 70 1.55 5.04 0.26
C PHE A 70 2.16 3.69 0.70
N ASP A 71 3.07 3.74 1.68
CA ASP A 71 3.59 2.55 2.34
C ASP A 71 2.61 2.10 3.45
N LEU A 72 1.80 1.08 3.12
CA LEU A 72 0.82 0.51 4.04
C LEU A 72 1.48 -0.09 5.29
N ILE A 73 2.61 -0.78 5.15
CA ILE A 73 3.26 -1.46 6.29
C ILE A 73 3.78 -0.41 7.27
N ALA A 74 4.49 0.62 6.77
CA ALA A 74 4.95 1.71 7.60
C ALA A 74 3.79 2.47 8.26
N HIS A 75 2.68 2.66 7.54
CA HIS A 75 1.47 3.26 8.11
C HIS A 75 0.91 2.41 9.26
N LEU A 76 0.77 1.10 9.08
CA LEU A 76 0.24 0.18 10.11
C LEU A 76 1.11 0.14 11.37
N HIS A 77 2.44 0.22 11.22
CA HIS A 77 3.35 0.37 12.37
C HIS A 77 3.06 1.66 13.17
N ARG A 78 2.92 2.81 12.47
CA ARG A 78 2.57 4.09 13.12
C ARG A 78 1.19 4.05 13.77
N GLN A 79 0.21 3.47 13.08
CA GLN A 79 -1.16 3.35 13.57
C GLN A 79 -1.22 2.51 14.85
N ARG A 80 -0.59 1.33 14.86
CA ARG A 80 -0.50 0.47 16.05
C ARG A 80 0.11 1.21 17.24
N ALA A 81 1.25 1.88 17.03
CA ALA A 81 1.92 2.62 18.10
C ALA A 81 1.03 3.73 18.69
N PHE A 82 0.32 4.48 17.83
CA PHE A 82 -0.65 5.47 18.28
C PHE A 82 -1.83 4.83 19.03
N SER A 83 -2.43 3.79 18.47
CA SER A 83 -3.61 3.14 19.04
C SER A 83 -3.34 2.49 20.40
N GLU A 84 -2.21 1.80 20.53
CA GLU A 84 -1.79 1.18 21.80
C GLU A 84 -1.55 2.24 22.88
N LYS A 85 -0.90 3.36 22.52
CA LYS A 85 -0.66 4.48 23.44
C LYS A 85 -1.95 5.19 23.86
N THR A 86 -2.86 5.44 22.92
CA THR A 86 -4.05 6.28 23.15
C THR A 86 -5.18 5.49 23.78
N PHE A 87 -5.43 4.28 23.29
CA PHE A 87 -6.58 3.47 23.67
C PHE A 87 -6.19 2.30 24.57
N GLY A 88 -4.90 2.06 24.81
CA GLY A 88 -4.40 1.00 25.66
C GLY A 88 -4.28 -0.37 24.95
N PRO A 89 -3.62 -1.34 25.61
CA PRO A 89 -3.32 -2.64 25.02
C PRO A 89 -4.57 -3.55 24.96
N GLY A 90 -4.37 -4.73 24.37
CA GLY A 90 -5.34 -5.84 24.36
C GLY A 90 -6.23 -5.91 23.12
N ALA A 91 -6.95 -7.03 23.00
CA ALA A 91 -7.70 -7.40 21.80
C ALA A 91 -8.86 -6.45 21.47
N ARG A 92 -9.57 -5.95 22.51
CA ARG A 92 -10.69 -4.98 22.40
C ARG A 92 -11.71 -5.26 21.28
N THR A 93 -11.85 -6.52 20.86
CA THR A 93 -12.61 -6.90 19.65
C THR A 93 -14.05 -6.39 19.68
N ALA A 94 -14.74 -6.53 20.82
CA ALA A 94 -16.10 -6.03 20.97
C ALA A 94 -16.18 -4.50 20.81
N GLY A 95 -15.21 -3.76 21.35
CA GLY A 95 -15.15 -2.30 21.22
C GLY A 95 -14.84 -1.84 19.81
N VAL A 96 -13.90 -2.50 19.12
CA VAL A 96 -13.59 -2.21 17.71
C VAL A 96 -14.81 -2.50 16.83
N CYS A 97 -15.48 -3.64 17.02
CA CYS A 97 -16.69 -3.96 16.27
C CYS A 97 -17.87 -3.02 16.58
N ASP A 98 -18.01 -2.54 17.82
CA ASP A 98 -18.98 -1.50 18.17
C ASP A 98 -18.69 -0.21 17.40
N HIS A 99 -17.42 0.21 17.37
CA HIS A 99 -17.01 1.42 16.66
C HIS A 99 -17.23 1.32 15.15
N ILE A 100 -16.84 0.21 14.52
CA ILE A 100 -17.09 -0.03 13.08
C ILE A 100 -18.57 0.10 12.75
N ARG A 101 -19.48 -0.36 13.63
CA ARG A 101 -20.92 -0.20 13.39
C ARG A 101 -21.39 1.26 13.46
N LYS A 102 -20.75 2.10 14.28
CA LYS A 102 -21.03 3.54 14.34
C LYS A 102 -20.53 4.23 13.08
N GLU A 103 -19.31 3.96 12.66
CA GLU A 103 -18.75 4.53 11.41
C GLU A 103 -19.58 4.15 10.18
N LEU A 104 -20.16 2.94 10.13
CA LEU A 104 -21.06 2.57 9.04
C LEU A 104 -22.34 3.42 8.99
N ILE A 105 -22.83 3.94 10.12
CA ILE A 105 -23.96 4.87 10.15
C ILE A 105 -23.52 6.24 9.59
N GLU A 106 -22.27 6.66 9.86
CA GLU A 106 -21.71 7.91 9.32
C GLU A 106 -21.49 7.81 7.81
N VAL A 107 -20.99 6.66 7.32
CA VAL A 107 -20.95 6.33 5.88
C VAL A 107 -22.33 6.38 5.24
N GLU A 108 -23.37 5.83 5.88
CA GLU A 108 -24.74 5.90 5.36
C GLU A 108 -25.27 7.34 5.27
N ALA A 109 -24.88 8.21 6.20
CA ALA A 109 -25.24 9.62 6.20
C ALA A 109 -24.48 10.45 5.16
N SER A 110 -23.20 10.13 4.93
CA SER A 110 -22.26 10.88 4.08
C SER A 110 -21.45 9.97 3.14
N PRO A 111 -22.08 9.19 2.24
CA PRO A 111 -21.41 8.12 1.50
C PRO A 111 -20.37 8.62 0.47
N ASN A 112 -20.43 9.90 0.10
CA ASN A 112 -19.47 10.54 -0.80
C ASN A 112 -18.29 11.19 -0.07
N ASP A 113 -18.28 11.15 1.26
CA ASP A 113 -17.13 11.56 2.04
C ASP A 113 -16.17 10.38 2.21
N VAL A 114 -14.97 10.52 1.64
CA VAL A 114 -13.95 9.46 1.66
C VAL A 114 -13.38 9.24 3.06
N THR A 115 -13.48 10.24 3.96
CA THR A 115 -12.94 10.09 5.32
C THR A 115 -13.73 9.09 6.14
N GLU A 116 -15.04 9.03 5.96
CA GLU A 116 -15.91 8.05 6.66
C GLU A 116 -15.55 6.61 6.27
N TRP A 117 -15.24 6.37 4.99
CA TRP A 117 -14.71 5.07 4.55
C TRP A 117 -13.32 4.78 5.14
N ALA A 118 -12.48 5.81 5.27
CA ALA A 118 -11.16 5.68 5.86
C ALA A 118 -11.24 5.31 7.35
N ASP A 119 -12.22 5.83 8.10
CA ASP A 119 -12.43 5.49 9.51
C ASP A 119 -12.77 4.00 9.69
N VAL A 120 -13.64 3.43 8.83
CA VAL A 120 -13.91 1.99 8.81
C VAL A 120 -12.63 1.17 8.53
N ILE A 121 -11.82 1.60 7.56
CA ILE A 121 -10.56 0.92 7.19
C ILE A 121 -9.57 0.95 8.35
N LEU A 122 -9.39 2.12 8.98
CA LEU A 122 -8.50 2.29 10.12
C LEU A 122 -8.94 1.40 11.29
N LEU A 123 -10.23 1.33 11.59
CA LEU A 123 -10.74 0.44 12.64
C LEU A 123 -10.59 -1.04 12.30
N ALA A 124 -10.72 -1.43 11.04
CA ALA A 124 -10.47 -2.81 10.61
C ALA A 124 -9.00 -3.20 10.83
N PHE A 125 -8.06 -2.32 10.49
CA PHE A 125 -6.64 -2.51 10.79
C PHE A 125 -6.36 -2.52 12.30
N ASP A 126 -7.04 -1.67 13.07
CA ASP A 126 -6.95 -1.64 14.52
C ASP A 126 -7.34 -3.00 15.12
N GLY A 127 -8.47 -3.55 14.68
CA GLY A 127 -8.93 -4.87 15.10
C GLY A 127 -7.95 -5.98 14.74
N ALA A 128 -7.33 -5.91 13.55
CA ALA A 128 -6.39 -6.93 13.09
C ALA A 128 -5.11 -6.97 13.92
N TRP A 129 -4.44 -5.83 14.16
CA TRP A 129 -3.21 -5.85 14.96
C TRP A 129 -3.52 -6.22 16.42
N ARG A 130 -4.67 -5.79 16.95
CA ARG A 130 -5.12 -6.15 18.31
C ARG A 130 -5.40 -7.64 18.45
N ALA A 131 -5.78 -8.32 17.37
CA ALA A 131 -5.91 -9.78 17.33
C ALA A 131 -4.55 -10.51 17.32
N GLY A 132 -3.44 -9.78 17.24
CA GLY A 132 -2.08 -10.32 17.33
C GLY A 132 -1.33 -10.37 16.00
N PHE A 133 -1.92 -9.92 14.90
CA PHE A 133 -1.27 -9.95 13.59
C PHE A 133 -0.27 -8.80 13.42
N THR A 134 0.86 -9.07 12.77
CA THR A 134 1.84 -8.03 12.44
C THR A 134 1.38 -7.17 11.26
N PRO A 135 1.88 -5.92 11.12
CA PRO A 135 1.64 -5.11 9.93
C PRO A 135 1.90 -5.83 8.60
N GLU A 136 2.95 -6.65 8.53
CA GLU A 136 3.32 -7.44 7.36
C GLU A 136 2.30 -8.56 7.09
N GLU A 137 1.84 -9.25 8.14
CA GLU A 137 0.78 -10.29 8.03
C GLU A 137 -0.55 -9.67 7.57
N ILE A 138 -0.90 -8.49 8.08
CA ILE A 138 -2.11 -7.76 7.68
C ILE A 138 -2.03 -7.39 6.20
N ALA A 139 -0.93 -6.77 5.76
CA ALA A 139 -0.74 -6.38 4.36
C ALA A 139 -0.77 -7.61 3.42
N ALA A 140 -0.10 -8.71 3.80
CA ALA A 140 -0.14 -9.96 3.05
C ALA A 140 -1.55 -10.56 3.00
N ALA A 141 -2.30 -10.53 4.10
CA ALA A 141 -3.67 -11.03 4.16
C ALA A 141 -4.63 -10.24 3.27
N LEU A 142 -4.46 -8.92 3.16
CA LEU A 142 -5.24 -8.08 2.23
C LEU A 142 -5.05 -8.56 0.78
N GLY A 143 -3.79 -8.68 0.33
CA GLY A 143 -3.48 -9.14 -1.03
C GLY A 143 -3.99 -10.56 -1.29
N ALA A 144 -3.71 -11.51 -0.37
CA ALA A 144 -4.15 -12.89 -0.51
C ALA A 144 -5.68 -13.03 -0.52
N LYS A 145 -6.39 -12.23 0.28
CA LYS A 145 -7.86 -12.23 0.29
C LYS A 145 -8.43 -11.66 -1.01
N GLN A 146 -7.83 -10.62 -1.57
CA GLN A 146 -8.21 -10.08 -2.87
C GLN A 146 -8.03 -11.12 -3.98
N THR A 147 -6.86 -11.76 -4.07
CA THR A 147 -6.61 -12.85 -5.04
C THR A 147 -7.62 -13.99 -4.89
N LYS A 148 -7.97 -14.37 -3.66
CA LYS A 148 -9.00 -15.38 -3.41
C LYS A 148 -10.39 -14.94 -3.88
N ASN A 149 -10.73 -13.66 -3.74
CA ASN A 149 -12.02 -13.13 -4.19
C ASN A 149 -12.10 -13.09 -5.74
N GLU A 150 -11.01 -12.72 -6.41
CA GLU A 150 -10.91 -12.70 -7.87
C GLU A 150 -11.04 -14.10 -8.49
N ALA A 151 -10.56 -15.14 -7.79
CA ALA A 151 -10.65 -16.52 -8.23
C ALA A 151 -12.04 -17.16 -8.04
N ARG A 152 -13.02 -16.46 -7.45
CA ARG A 152 -14.38 -16.99 -7.23
C ARG A 152 -15.28 -16.77 -8.44
N THR A 153 -16.33 -17.58 -8.53
CA THR A 153 -17.44 -17.31 -9.44
C THR A 153 -18.42 -16.34 -8.78
N TRP A 154 -18.72 -15.25 -9.47
CA TRP A 154 -19.67 -14.23 -9.04
C TRP A 154 -20.87 -14.18 -9.99
N PRO A 155 -22.10 -13.94 -9.49
CA PRO A 155 -23.26 -13.73 -10.35
C PRO A 155 -23.15 -12.42 -11.13
N ASP A 156 -23.93 -12.26 -12.21
CA ASP A 156 -24.01 -10.97 -12.92
C ASP A 156 -24.63 -9.91 -12.00
N TRP A 157 -23.83 -8.92 -11.63
CA TRP A 157 -24.23 -7.86 -10.72
C TRP A 157 -25.44 -7.07 -11.20
N ARG A 158 -25.72 -7.06 -12.52
CA ARG A 158 -26.92 -6.40 -13.10
C ARG A 158 -28.22 -7.08 -12.72
N THR A 159 -28.15 -8.32 -12.25
CA THR A 159 -29.31 -9.13 -11.83
C THR A 159 -29.51 -9.11 -10.31
N ALA A 160 -28.57 -8.53 -9.55
CA ALA A 160 -28.63 -8.43 -8.10
C ALA A 160 -29.32 -7.14 -7.64
N ASP A 161 -29.91 -7.16 -6.44
CA ASP A 161 -30.42 -5.94 -5.79
C ASP A 161 -29.23 -5.02 -5.44
N PRO A 162 -29.17 -3.79 -5.96
CA PRO A 162 -28.05 -2.88 -5.70
C PRO A 162 -27.91 -2.47 -4.22
N ASN A 163 -28.93 -2.73 -3.39
CA ASN A 163 -28.92 -2.42 -1.95
C ASN A 163 -28.65 -3.66 -1.07
N LYS A 164 -28.24 -4.78 -1.67
CA LYS A 164 -27.90 -6.03 -0.95
C LYS A 164 -26.50 -6.49 -1.31
N ALA A 165 -25.90 -7.24 -0.38
CA ALA A 165 -24.62 -7.88 -0.64
C ALA A 165 -24.75 -8.88 -1.80
N ILE A 166 -23.82 -8.80 -2.75
CA ILE A 166 -23.60 -9.84 -3.75
C ILE A 166 -22.67 -10.86 -3.12
N GLU A 167 -23.08 -12.13 -3.11
CA GLU A 167 -22.29 -13.24 -2.61
C GLU A 167 -21.74 -14.09 -3.76
N HIS A 168 -20.59 -14.71 -3.54
CA HIS A 168 -20.02 -15.69 -4.46
C HIS A 168 -20.89 -16.93 -4.56
N VAL A 169 -20.90 -17.57 -5.73
CA VAL A 169 -21.61 -18.83 -5.94
C VAL A 169 -20.92 -19.93 -5.11
N LYS A 170 -21.71 -20.68 -4.35
CA LYS A 170 -21.22 -21.85 -3.60
C LYS A 170 -21.30 -23.08 -4.51
N ASP A 171 -20.24 -23.89 -4.53
CA ASP A 171 -20.25 -25.18 -5.23
C ASP A 171 -21.39 -26.05 -4.67
N GLY A 172 -22.43 -26.28 -5.49
CA GLY A 172 -23.60 -27.11 -5.13
C GLY A 172 -24.98 -26.47 -5.32
N ALA A 173 -25.08 -25.22 -5.80
CA ALA A 173 -26.36 -24.65 -6.24
C ALA A 173 -26.53 -24.84 -7.75
N ALA A 174 -27.03 -26.00 -8.15
CA ALA A 174 -27.64 -26.27 -9.46
C ALA A 174 -29.14 -26.53 -9.25
#